data_AF-A0AAV5VBE8-F1
#
_entry.id   AF-A0AAV5VBE8-F1
#
_cell.length_a   1.000
_cell.length_b   1.000
_cell.length_c   1.000
_cell.angle_alpha   90.00
_cell.angle_beta   90.00
_cell.angle_gamma   90.00
#
_symmetry.space_group_name_H-M   'P 1'
#
loop_
_entity.id
_entity.type
_entity.pdbx_description
1 polymer ?
#
loop_
_entity_poly.entity_id
_entity_poly.type
_entity_poly.pdbx_seq_one_letter_code
_entity_poly.pdbx_strand_id
1 'polypeptide(L)'
;LSKMADLEQKITFEPPKFVTFKPKPEEQTREVTINNTFNKAVMFKMKTTRPGSFKMKPVYFSLQPNQTKSIKLHYSGCPANVKPNLKDRFSVIMAIVPKDAPADWDVEKIWEDQKMQVELADSVKRKVLRIHYEGYEEPADLPDKSDKKSKKKKKGASHDSVEDKKVGLPHAVATPHGAGSVVQPIVYIVYQGLPPREDVEVR
;
A
#
# COMPACT_ATOMS: atom_id res chain seq x y z
N LEU A 1 -24.84 7.42 0.09
CA LEU A 1 -24.01 6.31 0.63
C LEU A 1 -22.55 6.57 0.24
N SER A 2 -21.57 5.94 0.90
CA SER A 2 -20.16 6.31 0.74
C SER A 2 -19.48 5.59 -0.43
N LYS A 3 -19.11 6.37 -1.46
CA LYS A 3 -18.33 5.94 -2.65
C LYS A 3 -17.04 5.16 -2.31
N MET A 4 -16.53 5.31 -1.08
CA MET A 4 -15.28 4.71 -0.60
C MET A 4 -15.45 3.26 -0.09
N ALA A 5 -16.67 2.80 0.22
CA ALA A 5 -16.89 1.42 0.68
C ALA A 5 -17.09 0.46 -0.50
N ASP A 6 -17.70 0.94 -1.58
CA ASP A 6 -18.12 0.13 -2.72
C ASP A 6 -16.94 -0.48 -3.49
N LEU A 7 -15.85 0.27 -3.67
CA LEU A 7 -14.75 -0.13 -4.58
C LEU A 7 -14.08 -1.45 -4.17
N GLU A 8 -13.81 -1.65 -2.88
CA GLU A 8 -13.14 -2.85 -2.36
C GLU A 8 -14.04 -4.09 -2.36
N GLN A 9 -15.36 -3.90 -2.49
CA GLN A 9 -16.34 -4.97 -2.67
C GLN A 9 -16.64 -5.25 -4.15
N LYS A 10 -16.42 -4.28 -5.04
CA LYS A 10 -16.77 -4.34 -6.46
C LYS A 10 -15.60 -4.69 -7.38
N ILE A 11 -14.36 -4.53 -6.92
CA ILE A 11 -13.18 -5.12 -7.57
C ILE A 11 -12.89 -6.49 -6.95
N THR A 12 -13.15 -7.55 -7.69
CA THR A 12 -12.87 -8.93 -7.26
C THR A 12 -11.56 -9.45 -7.85
N PHE A 13 -10.92 -10.36 -7.13
CA PHE A 13 -9.64 -10.96 -7.46
C PHE A 13 -9.77 -12.48 -7.40
N GLU A 14 -9.24 -13.18 -8.40
CA GLU A 14 -9.12 -14.64 -8.40
C GLU A 14 -7.66 -15.03 -8.69
N PRO A 15 -6.94 -15.65 -7.75
CA PRO A 15 -7.32 -15.95 -6.36
C PRO A 15 -7.48 -14.72 -5.44
N PRO A 16 -8.38 -14.76 -4.44
CA PRO A 16 -8.82 -13.58 -3.69
C PRO A 16 -7.90 -13.14 -2.53
N LYS A 17 -6.94 -13.98 -2.09
CA LYS A 17 -6.09 -13.71 -0.90
C LYS A 17 -4.59 -13.83 -1.17
N PHE A 18 -4.17 -14.92 -1.80
CA PHE A 18 -2.78 -15.25 -2.03
C PHE A 18 -2.57 -15.97 -3.37
N VAL A 19 -1.33 -15.97 -3.84
CA VAL A 19 -0.87 -16.75 -4.99
C VAL A 19 0.21 -17.74 -4.56
N THR A 20 0.09 -18.99 -4.99
CA THR A 20 0.99 -20.08 -4.56
C THR A 20 2.08 -20.35 -5.59
N PHE A 21 3.34 -20.25 -5.17
CA PHE A 21 4.53 -20.62 -5.94
C PHE A 21 5.26 -21.78 -5.25
N LYS A 22 5.99 -22.61 -6.02
CA LYS A 22 6.86 -23.65 -5.45
C LYS A 22 8.21 -23.02 -5.08
N PRO A 23 8.76 -23.27 -3.88
CA PRO A 23 10.06 -22.74 -3.46
C PRO A 23 11.21 -23.55 -4.08
N LYS A 24 11.34 -23.49 -5.41
CA LYS A 24 12.32 -24.22 -6.21
C LYS A 24 13.08 -23.29 -7.17
N PRO A 25 14.28 -23.65 -7.67
CA PRO A 25 15.06 -22.81 -8.57
C PRO A 25 14.39 -22.46 -9.91
N GLU A 26 13.42 -23.26 -10.36
CA GLU A 26 12.77 -23.03 -11.65
C GLU A 26 11.89 -21.77 -11.68
N GLU A 27 11.97 -21.01 -12.77
CA GLU A 27 11.07 -19.90 -13.05
C GLU A 27 9.61 -20.37 -13.15
N GLN A 28 8.70 -19.58 -12.61
CA GLN A 28 7.29 -19.93 -12.53
C GLN A 28 6.41 -18.74 -12.88
N THR A 29 5.38 -18.98 -13.70
CA THR A 29 4.30 -18.02 -13.92
C THR A 29 3.04 -18.48 -13.20
N ARG A 30 2.36 -17.52 -12.59
CA ARG A 30 0.99 -17.60 -12.07
C ARG A 30 0.18 -16.46 -12.68
N GLU A 31 -1.13 -16.54 -12.54
CA GLU A 31 -2.04 -15.55 -13.10
C GLU A 31 -3.03 -15.12 -12.01
N VAL A 32 -3.37 -13.83 -12.00
CA VAL A 32 -4.44 -13.29 -11.16
C VAL A 32 -5.43 -12.60 -12.08
N THR A 33 -6.67 -13.05 -12.04
CA THR A 33 -7.78 -12.41 -12.76
C THR A 33 -8.37 -11.32 -11.87
N ILE A 34 -8.55 -10.12 -12.44
CA ILE A 34 -9.13 -8.96 -11.78
C ILE A 34 -10.38 -8.56 -12.56
N ASN A 35 -11.53 -8.48 -11.88
CA ASN A 35 -12.82 -8.15 -12.49
C ASN A 35 -13.39 -6.88 -11.85
N ASN A 36 -13.80 -5.94 -12.71
CA ASN A 36 -14.44 -4.69 -12.32
C ASN A 36 -15.97 -4.78 -12.39
N THR A 37 -16.62 -5.19 -11.30
CA THR A 37 -18.10 -5.17 -11.19
C THR A 37 -18.65 -3.80 -10.74
N PHE A 38 -17.81 -2.77 -10.72
CA PHE A 38 -18.21 -1.40 -10.38
C PHE A 38 -18.78 -0.66 -11.59
N ASN A 39 -19.63 0.33 -11.35
CA ASN A 39 -20.29 1.10 -12.41
C ASN A 39 -19.42 2.26 -12.97
N LYS A 40 -18.10 2.18 -12.81
CA LYS A 40 -17.13 3.16 -13.33
C LYS A 40 -15.85 2.47 -13.82
N ALA A 41 -15.10 3.17 -14.66
CA ALA A 41 -13.73 2.79 -14.94
C ALA A 41 -12.86 2.90 -13.68
N VAL A 42 -11.98 1.92 -13.49
CA VAL A 42 -11.03 1.85 -12.37
C VAL A 42 -9.64 1.61 -12.94
N MET A 43 -8.65 2.33 -12.42
CA MET A 43 -7.25 2.19 -12.83
C MET A 43 -6.40 1.57 -11.73
N PHE A 44 -5.30 0.94 -12.12
CA PHE A 44 -4.52 0.02 -11.29
C PHE A 44 -3.01 0.24 -11.45
N LYS A 45 -2.27 0.15 -10.34
CA LYS A 45 -0.79 0.10 -10.28
C LYS A 45 -0.36 -1.09 -9.43
N MET A 46 0.21 -2.10 -10.09
CA MET A 46 0.77 -3.28 -9.44
C MET A 46 2.11 -2.94 -8.77
N LYS A 47 2.36 -3.50 -7.58
CA LYS A 47 3.63 -3.40 -6.84
C LYS A 47 3.98 -4.75 -6.19
N THR A 48 5.25 -4.97 -5.87
CA THR A 48 5.74 -6.14 -5.11
C THR A 48 6.71 -5.69 -4.01
N THR A 49 6.93 -6.52 -2.98
CA THR A 49 7.99 -6.30 -1.98
C THR A 49 9.39 -6.61 -2.49
N ARG A 50 9.54 -7.44 -3.53
CA ARG A 50 10.84 -7.95 -3.98
C ARG A 50 10.94 -8.00 -5.51
N PRO A 51 11.11 -6.83 -6.18
CA PRO A 51 11.09 -6.72 -7.65
C PRO A 51 12.23 -7.49 -8.35
N GLY A 52 13.33 -7.79 -7.64
CA GLY A 52 14.42 -8.61 -8.17
C GLY A 52 14.03 -10.06 -8.47
N SER A 53 13.05 -10.64 -7.76
CA SER A 53 12.58 -12.02 -8.02
C SER A 53 11.13 -12.10 -8.51
N PHE A 54 10.33 -11.03 -8.34
CA PHE A 54 8.93 -11.01 -8.74
C PHE A 54 8.65 -9.91 -9.76
N LYS A 55 8.23 -10.30 -10.96
CA LYS A 55 7.81 -9.41 -12.05
C LYS A 55 6.32 -9.60 -12.31
N MET A 56 5.66 -8.60 -12.91
CA MET A 56 4.24 -8.68 -13.26
C MET A 56 3.95 -7.95 -14.58
N LYS A 57 2.99 -8.45 -15.37
CA LYS A 57 2.58 -7.83 -16.62
C LYS A 57 1.06 -7.95 -16.85
N PRO A 58 0.35 -6.85 -17.13
CA PRO A 58 0.80 -5.45 -17.07
C PRO A 58 1.09 -4.97 -15.64
N VAL A 59 1.88 -3.89 -15.50
CA VAL A 59 2.08 -3.18 -14.23
C VAL A 59 0.98 -2.12 -14.03
N TYR A 60 0.66 -1.41 -15.10
CA TYR A 60 -0.34 -0.35 -15.17
C TYR A 60 -1.45 -0.73 -16.15
N PHE A 61 -2.71 -0.49 -15.77
CA PHE A 61 -3.86 -0.70 -16.65
C PHE A 61 -5.12 -0.04 -16.05
N SER A 62 -6.13 0.17 -16.89
CA SER A 62 -7.50 0.44 -16.47
C SER A 62 -8.43 -0.70 -16.89
N LEU A 63 -9.59 -0.78 -16.23
CA LEU A 63 -10.72 -1.63 -16.58
C LEU A 63 -11.98 -0.76 -16.63
N GLN A 64 -12.72 -0.83 -17.74
CA GLN A 64 -14.07 -0.26 -17.84
C GLN A 64 -15.07 -1.07 -16.97
N PRO A 65 -16.30 -0.59 -16.73
CA PRO A 65 -17.34 -1.37 -16.06
C PRO A 65 -17.54 -2.74 -16.69
N ASN A 66 -17.68 -3.78 -15.85
CA ASN A 66 -17.84 -5.19 -16.22
C ASN A 66 -16.67 -5.80 -17.01
N GLN A 67 -15.52 -5.12 -17.14
CA GLN A 67 -14.33 -5.71 -17.74
C GLN A 67 -13.54 -6.55 -16.75
N THR A 68 -13.02 -7.68 -17.24
CA THR A 68 -12.10 -8.58 -16.55
C THR A 68 -10.76 -8.61 -17.27
N LYS A 69 -9.65 -8.73 -16.53
CA LYS A 69 -8.30 -8.82 -17.10
C LYS A 69 -7.39 -9.71 -16.25
N SER A 70 -6.62 -10.55 -16.92
CA SER A 70 -5.60 -11.38 -16.27
C SER A 70 -4.25 -10.67 -16.20
N ILE A 71 -3.61 -10.77 -15.04
CA ILE A 71 -2.28 -10.23 -14.76
C ILE A 71 -1.32 -11.41 -14.55
N LYS A 72 -0.30 -11.51 -15.39
CA LYS A 72 0.72 -12.56 -15.27
C LYS A 72 1.73 -12.15 -14.21
N LEU A 73 1.89 -12.99 -13.19
CA LEU A 73 2.85 -12.85 -12.11
C LEU A 73 3.97 -13.86 -12.33
N HIS A 74 5.19 -13.36 -12.54
CA HIS A 74 6.37 -14.16 -12.79
C HIS A 74 7.27 -14.18 -11.55
N TYR A 75 7.76 -15.35 -11.20
CA TYR A 75 8.71 -15.60 -10.12
C TYR A 75 9.98 -16.25 -10.68
N SER A 76 11.15 -15.67 -10.39
CA SER A 76 12.47 -16.15 -10.85
C SER A 76 13.01 -17.35 -10.06
N GLY A 77 12.15 -18.11 -9.39
CA GLY A 77 12.53 -19.23 -8.52
C GLY A 77 13.17 -18.83 -7.18
N CYS A 78 13.44 -19.86 -6.37
CA CYS A 78 14.14 -19.83 -5.09
C CYS A 78 15.45 -20.61 -5.21
N PRO A 79 16.63 -20.01 -5.00
CA PRO A 79 17.90 -20.73 -5.07
C PRO A 79 17.94 -21.93 -4.11
N ALA A 80 18.65 -22.99 -4.50
CA ALA A 80 18.82 -24.17 -3.65
C ALA A 80 19.38 -23.78 -2.27
N ASN A 81 18.86 -24.42 -1.21
CA ASN A 81 19.18 -24.16 0.21
C ASN A 81 18.80 -22.77 0.74
N VAL A 82 18.24 -21.86 -0.07
CA VAL A 82 17.72 -20.56 0.40
C VAL A 82 16.24 -20.68 0.76
N LYS A 83 15.89 -20.33 2.01
CA LYS A 83 14.49 -20.30 2.46
C LYS A 83 13.73 -19.10 1.84
N PRO A 84 12.48 -19.27 1.39
CA PRO A 84 11.65 -18.17 0.92
C PRO A 84 11.28 -17.21 2.07
N ASN A 85 11.06 -15.93 1.73
CA ASN A 85 10.57 -14.94 2.69
C ASN A 85 9.04 -14.94 2.68
N LEU A 86 8.44 -15.54 3.72
CA LEU A 86 6.98 -15.68 3.88
C LEU A 86 6.23 -14.35 4.09
N LYS A 87 6.93 -13.21 4.14
CA LYS A 87 6.35 -11.86 4.19
C LYS A 87 6.23 -11.19 2.81
N ASP A 88 6.69 -11.86 1.75
CA ASP A 88 6.59 -11.34 0.38
C ASP A 88 5.12 -11.28 -0.10
N ARG A 89 4.83 -10.24 -0.87
CA ARG A 89 3.46 -9.91 -1.30
C ARG A 89 3.46 -9.01 -2.53
N PHE A 90 2.46 -9.22 -3.37
CA PHE A 90 2.03 -8.21 -4.32
C PHE A 90 1.09 -7.21 -3.62
N SER A 91 0.93 -6.04 -4.21
CA SER A 91 -0.03 -5.04 -3.77
C SER A 91 -0.59 -4.34 -4.99
N VAL A 92 -1.91 -4.33 -5.09
CA VAL A 92 -2.64 -3.70 -6.18
C VAL A 92 -3.21 -2.40 -5.65
N ILE A 93 -2.61 -1.28 -6.05
CA ILE A 93 -3.17 0.04 -5.80
C ILE A 93 -4.23 0.27 -6.87
N MET A 94 -5.41 0.75 -6.48
CA MET A 94 -6.52 1.03 -7.38
C MET A 94 -7.14 2.39 -7.08
N ALA A 95 -7.65 3.07 -8.10
CA ALA A 95 -8.35 4.35 -7.97
C ALA A 95 -9.50 4.44 -8.99
N ILE A 96 -10.52 5.21 -8.66
CA ILE A 96 -11.65 5.46 -9.57
C ILE A 96 -11.17 6.49 -10.61
N VAL A 97 -11.36 6.20 -11.89
CA VAL A 97 -11.01 7.17 -12.95
C VAL A 97 -11.97 8.38 -12.86
N PRO A 98 -11.47 9.62 -12.92
CA PRO A 98 -12.29 10.83 -13.01
C PRO A 98 -13.31 10.76 -14.16
N LYS A 99 -14.42 11.51 -14.02
CA LYS A 99 -15.44 11.55 -15.09
C LYS A 99 -14.92 12.23 -16.34
N ASP A 100 -14.17 13.29 -16.15
CA ASP A 100 -13.71 14.23 -17.18
C ASP A 100 -12.33 13.82 -17.72
N ALA A 101 -12.07 12.52 -17.65
CA ALA A 101 -10.88 11.84 -18.16
C ALA A 101 -10.78 11.91 -19.69
N PRO A 102 -9.60 12.19 -20.26
CA PRO A 102 -9.32 11.94 -21.68
C PRO A 102 -9.55 10.47 -22.04
N ALA A 103 -10.02 10.22 -23.27
CA ALA A 103 -10.30 8.84 -23.74
C ALA A 103 -9.02 8.02 -24.02
N ASP A 104 -7.92 8.71 -24.28
CA ASP A 104 -6.59 8.22 -24.63
C ASP A 104 -5.62 8.15 -23.44
N TRP A 105 -6.14 8.21 -22.20
CA TRP A 105 -5.31 8.49 -21.02
C TRP A 105 -4.28 7.40 -20.70
N ASP A 106 -3.01 7.77 -20.80
CA ASP A 106 -1.87 6.96 -20.35
C ASP A 106 -1.86 6.79 -18.83
N VAL A 107 -2.37 5.63 -18.39
CA VAL A 107 -2.51 5.26 -16.97
C VAL A 107 -1.19 5.32 -16.19
N GLU A 108 -0.05 5.05 -16.82
CA GLU A 108 1.25 5.08 -16.14
C GLU A 108 1.58 6.50 -15.68
N LYS A 109 1.40 7.48 -16.57
CA LYS A 109 1.59 8.91 -16.28
C LYS A 109 0.65 9.44 -15.19
N ILE A 110 -0.61 8.99 -15.13
CA ILE A 110 -1.56 9.41 -14.06
C ILE A 110 -1.01 9.08 -12.67
N TRP A 111 -0.40 7.90 -12.53
CA TRP A 111 0.12 7.42 -11.26
C TRP A 111 1.49 8.03 -10.88
N GLU A 112 1.95 9.04 -11.61
CA GLU A 112 3.23 9.73 -11.42
C GLU A 112 3.04 11.26 -11.40
N ASP A 113 2.02 11.79 -12.09
CA ASP A 113 1.53 13.15 -11.92
C ASP A 113 1.09 13.42 -10.47
N GLN A 114 1.64 14.48 -9.86
CA GLN A 114 1.39 14.83 -8.46
C GLN A 114 0.01 15.48 -8.24
N LYS A 115 -0.47 16.28 -9.20
CA LYS A 115 -1.78 16.93 -9.14
C LYS A 115 -2.88 15.87 -9.22
N MET A 116 -2.73 14.89 -10.12
CA MET A 116 -3.65 13.77 -10.21
C MET A 116 -3.63 12.91 -8.94
N GLN A 117 -2.46 12.63 -8.37
CA GLN A 117 -2.37 11.90 -7.09
C GLN A 117 -3.14 12.59 -5.95
N VAL A 118 -3.20 13.93 -5.91
CA VAL A 118 -4.00 14.68 -4.95
C VAL A 118 -5.50 14.54 -5.23
N GLU A 119 -5.94 14.74 -6.49
CA GLU A 119 -7.35 14.61 -6.89
C GLU A 119 -7.91 13.19 -6.63
N LEU A 120 -7.10 12.18 -6.92
CA LEU A 120 -7.48 10.77 -6.82
C LEU A 120 -7.50 10.24 -5.38
N ALA A 121 -6.83 10.92 -4.43
CA ALA A 121 -6.47 10.39 -3.12
C ALA A 121 -7.64 9.75 -2.35
N ASP A 122 -8.80 10.41 -2.34
CA ASP A 122 -10.04 9.93 -1.69
C ASP A 122 -10.59 8.62 -2.28
N SER A 123 -10.21 8.28 -3.52
CA SER A 123 -10.59 7.04 -4.19
C SER A 123 -9.52 5.94 -4.13
N VAL A 124 -8.30 6.25 -3.67
CA VAL A 124 -7.18 5.30 -3.67
C VAL A 124 -7.40 4.20 -2.63
N LYS A 125 -7.44 2.96 -3.09
CA LYS A 125 -7.51 1.75 -2.27
C LYS A 125 -6.34 0.81 -2.57
N ARG A 126 -6.09 -0.14 -1.65
CA ARG A 126 -4.99 -1.11 -1.77
C ARG A 126 -5.46 -2.50 -1.41
N LYS A 127 -5.51 -3.39 -2.42
CA LYS A 127 -5.55 -4.84 -2.17
C LYS A 127 -4.13 -5.34 -1.91
N VAL A 128 -3.95 -6.20 -0.92
CA VAL A 128 -2.76 -7.04 -0.77
C VAL A 128 -3.08 -8.44 -1.30
N LEU A 129 -2.16 -8.98 -2.10
CA LEU A 129 -2.16 -10.38 -2.51
C LEU A 129 -0.88 -11.01 -1.96
N ARG A 130 -1.01 -11.88 -0.96
CA ARG A 130 0.15 -12.49 -0.29
C ARG A 130 0.78 -13.55 -1.19
N ILE A 131 2.05 -13.87 -0.96
CA ILE A 131 2.70 -15.00 -1.62
C ILE A 131 2.73 -16.18 -0.66
N HIS A 132 2.08 -17.27 -1.05
CA HIS A 132 2.19 -18.55 -0.38
C HIS A 132 3.26 -19.39 -1.09
N TYR A 133 4.05 -20.13 -0.31
CA TYR A 133 5.07 -21.02 -0.84
C TYR A 133 4.67 -22.46 -0.51
N GLU A 134 4.54 -23.30 -1.54
CA GLU A 134 4.12 -24.70 -1.40
C GLU A 134 5.05 -25.45 -0.42
N GLY A 135 4.48 -26.10 0.59
CA GLY A 135 5.23 -26.75 1.68
C GLY A 135 5.49 -25.88 2.92
N TYR A 136 4.97 -24.64 2.96
CA TYR A 136 4.91 -23.79 4.15
C TYR A 136 3.45 -23.61 4.62
N GLU A 137 3.25 -23.00 5.79
CA GLU A 137 1.92 -22.63 6.27
C GLU A 137 1.29 -21.53 5.40
N GLU A 138 -0.03 -21.58 5.21
CA GLU A 138 -0.75 -20.50 4.53
C GLU A 138 -0.66 -19.19 5.34
N PRO A 139 -0.45 -18.03 4.69
CA PRO A 139 -0.32 -16.76 5.42
C PRO A 139 -1.63 -16.34 6.12
N ALA A 140 -1.81 -16.73 7.38
CA ALA A 140 -3.01 -16.54 8.21
C ALA A 140 -3.67 -15.14 8.12
N ASP A 141 -5.02 -15.12 8.12
CA ASP A 141 -5.83 -13.90 8.01
C ASP A 141 -5.63 -12.95 9.20
N LEU A 142 -4.64 -12.06 9.07
CA LEU A 142 -4.51 -10.90 9.94
C LEU A 142 -5.47 -9.80 9.44
N PRO A 143 -6.33 -9.23 10.29
CA PRO A 143 -7.23 -8.15 9.90
C PRO A 143 -6.42 -6.95 9.42
N ASP A 144 -6.82 -6.38 8.27
CA ASP A 144 -6.11 -5.24 7.70
C ASP A 144 -6.21 -4.01 8.61
N LYS A 145 -5.25 -3.10 8.52
CA LYS A 145 -5.11 -1.98 9.46
C LYS A 145 -6.16 -0.87 9.24
N SER A 146 -6.94 -0.94 8.16
CA SER A 146 -8.10 -0.10 7.88
C SER A 146 -9.11 -0.07 9.04
N ASP A 147 -9.52 -1.23 9.55
CA ASP A 147 -10.59 -1.34 10.55
C ASP A 147 -10.22 -0.80 11.95
N LYS A 148 -8.92 -0.71 12.28
CA LYS A 148 -8.49 -0.33 13.63
C LYS A 148 -8.68 1.15 13.98
N LYS A 149 -9.01 2.02 13.02
CA LYS A 149 -9.27 3.45 13.29
C LYS A 149 -10.63 3.70 13.98
N SER A 150 -11.57 2.75 13.88
CA SER A 150 -12.98 2.95 14.22
C SER A 150 -13.35 2.79 15.70
N LYS A 151 -12.44 2.31 16.57
CA LYS A 151 -12.78 1.87 17.95
C LYS A 151 -12.11 2.62 19.11
N LYS A 152 -11.37 3.72 18.89
CA LYS A 152 -10.64 4.45 19.97
C LYS A 152 -11.13 5.89 20.22
N LYS A 153 -12.45 6.13 20.28
CA LYS A 153 -13.01 7.45 20.69
C LYS A 153 -14.37 7.39 21.41
N LYS A 154 -14.45 6.73 22.57
CA LYS A 154 -15.48 6.94 23.61
C LYS A 154 -14.93 6.51 24.99
N LYS A 155 -15.34 7.22 26.06
CA LYS A 155 -14.60 7.48 27.32
C LYS A 155 -13.41 8.44 27.11
N GLY A 156 -13.33 9.60 27.76
CA GLY A 156 -14.34 10.31 28.58
C GLY A 156 -13.74 11.61 29.17
N ALA A 157 -14.57 12.63 29.40
CA ALA A 157 -14.25 13.80 30.24
C ALA A 157 -14.91 13.61 31.62
N SER A 158 -14.57 14.33 32.70
CA SER A 158 -13.68 15.51 32.88
C SER A 158 -12.54 15.22 33.90
N HIS A 159 -12.00 16.04 34.83
CA HIS A 159 -12.33 17.37 35.40
C HIS A 159 -11.12 18.03 36.12
N ASP A 160 -11.30 19.30 36.49
CA ASP A 160 -10.59 20.17 37.47
C ASP A 160 -10.21 19.53 38.83
N SER A 161 -9.28 20.06 39.65
CA SER A 161 -8.23 21.13 39.52
C SER A 161 -7.34 21.21 40.80
N VAL A 162 -6.45 22.23 40.87
CA VAL A 162 -5.81 22.87 42.07
C VAL A 162 -4.30 22.61 42.31
N GLU A 163 -3.64 23.68 42.80
CA GLU A 163 -2.24 23.92 43.21
C GLU A 163 -1.79 23.12 44.48
N ASP A 164 -0.55 23.14 45.02
CA ASP A 164 0.50 24.18 45.02
C ASP A 164 1.97 23.63 45.03
N LYS A 165 2.93 24.40 45.57
CA LYS A 165 4.38 24.36 45.29
C LYS A 165 5.17 23.51 46.31
N LYS A 166 6.42 23.11 45.97
CA LYS A 166 7.68 23.80 46.41
C LYS A 166 8.95 22.91 46.46
N VAL A 167 9.96 23.29 45.66
CA VAL A 167 11.44 23.12 45.83
C VAL A 167 12.03 21.82 46.41
N GLY A 168 12.91 21.15 45.65
CA GLY A 168 13.85 20.15 46.17
C GLY A 168 14.78 19.48 45.13
N LEU A 169 16.08 19.73 45.22
CA LEU A 169 17.20 19.07 44.49
C LEU A 169 18.40 19.03 45.47
N PRO A 170 19.45 18.20 45.27
CA PRO A 170 19.61 17.09 44.30
C PRO A 170 20.08 15.76 44.94
N HIS A 171 20.01 14.65 44.20
CA HIS A 171 21.15 13.72 43.98
C HIS A 171 20.82 12.63 42.95
N ALA A 172 21.84 11.93 42.44
CA ALA A 172 21.73 10.96 41.36
C ALA A 172 22.09 9.53 41.79
N VAL A 173 21.34 8.54 41.27
CA VAL A 173 21.73 7.13 41.14
C VAL A 173 21.17 6.62 39.82
N ALA A 174 21.90 5.74 39.12
CA ALA A 174 21.50 5.19 37.82
C ALA A 174 21.30 3.66 37.88
N THR A 175 20.23 3.16 37.27
CA THR A 175 20.15 1.80 36.70
C THR A 175 18.93 1.69 35.76
N PRO A 176 18.97 0.87 34.68
CA PRO A 176 17.93 0.92 33.64
C PRO A 176 16.88 -0.20 33.72
N HIS A 177 15.61 0.17 33.52
CA HIS A 177 14.52 -0.75 33.20
C HIS A 177 13.58 -0.14 32.16
N GLY A 178 12.87 -1.00 31.42
CA GLY A 178 11.72 -0.60 30.59
C GLY A 178 11.97 -0.66 29.08
N ALA A 179 11.38 -1.65 28.42
CA ALA A 179 11.32 -1.68 26.96
C ALA A 179 10.27 -0.67 26.46
N GLY A 180 10.72 0.39 25.77
CA GLY A 180 9.86 1.41 25.18
C GLY A 180 10.12 1.55 23.68
N SER A 181 9.22 1.07 22.84
CA SER A 181 9.29 1.32 21.39
C SER A 181 8.86 2.77 21.10
N VAL A 182 9.84 3.67 21.07
CA VAL A 182 9.62 5.07 20.71
C VAL A 182 9.24 5.14 19.23
N VAL A 183 7.97 5.46 18.97
CA VAL A 183 7.49 5.70 17.60
C VAL A 183 8.06 7.04 17.13
N GLN A 184 9.08 7.01 16.27
CA GLN A 184 9.56 8.22 15.62
C GLN A 184 8.44 8.81 14.73
N PRO A 185 8.20 10.13 14.80
CA PRO A 185 7.23 10.78 13.92
C PRO A 185 7.74 10.78 12.48
N ILE A 186 6.83 10.59 11.52
CA ILE A 186 7.15 10.77 10.10
C ILE A 186 7.29 12.28 9.84
N VAL A 187 8.53 12.74 9.68
CA VAL A 187 8.81 14.12 9.28
C VAL A 187 8.45 14.29 7.81
N TYR A 188 7.37 15.04 7.55
CA TYR A 188 7.08 15.56 6.22
C TYR A 188 8.02 16.73 5.95
N ILE A 189 9.05 16.53 5.12
CA ILE A 189 9.88 17.62 4.62
C ILE A 189 9.06 18.41 3.60
N VAL A 190 8.51 19.55 4.03
CA VAL A 190 7.91 20.52 3.13
C VAL A 190 9.05 21.29 2.46
N TYR A 191 9.39 20.91 1.24
CA TYR A 191 10.33 21.68 0.41
C TYR A 191 9.67 22.99 -0.03
N GLN A 192 9.96 24.07 0.71
CA GLN A 192 9.67 25.42 0.24
C GLN A 192 10.70 25.84 -0.82
N GLY A 193 10.20 26.36 -1.94
CA GLY A 193 10.93 27.19 -2.92
C GLY A 193 12.40 26.88 -3.19
N LEU A 194 12.67 25.95 -4.12
CA LEU A 194 13.85 26.12 -4.97
C LEU A 194 13.56 27.29 -5.94
N PRO A 195 14.47 28.28 -6.07
CA PRO A 195 14.33 29.32 -7.10
C PRO A 195 14.48 28.70 -8.50
N PRO A 196 14.01 29.39 -9.56
CA PRO A 196 14.27 28.98 -10.94
C PRO A 196 15.77 28.83 -11.20
N ARG A 197 16.14 27.91 -12.10
CA ARG A 197 17.47 27.96 -12.72
C ARG A 197 17.49 29.14 -13.69
N GLU A 198 18.51 29.97 -13.59
CA GLU A 198 18.85 30.93 -14.63
C GLU A 198 19.36 30.16 -15.86
N ASP A 199 18.93 30.57 -17.05
CA ASP A 199 19.34 29.95 -18.30
C ASP A 199 20.80 30.31 -18.63
N VAL A 200 21.65 29.29 -18.79
CA VAL A 200 23.03 29.49 -19.25
C VAL A 200 23.01 29.72 -20.77
N GLU A 201 23.02 30.99 -21.16
CA GLU A 201 23.17 31.41 -22.56
C GLU A 201 24.53 30.91 -23.10
N VAL A 202 24.49 29.93 -24.00
CA VAL A 202 25.69 29.40 -24.67
C VAL A 202 26.04 30.32 -25.85
N ARG A 203 27.30 30.80 -25.85
CA ARG A 203 27.94 31.51 -26.97
C ARG A 203 29.12 30.70 -27.49
#